data_AF-A0A4Y7U1F8-F1
#
_entry.id   AF-A0A4Y7U1F8-F1
#
_cell.length_a   1.000
_cell.length_b   1.000
_cell.length_c   1.000
_cell.angle_alpha   90.00
_cell.angle_beta   90.00
_cell.angle_gamma   90.00
#
_symmetry.space_group_name_H-M   'P 1'
#
loop_
_entity.id
_entity.type
_entity.pdbx_description
1 polymer ?
#
loop_
_entity_poly.entity_id
_entity_poly.type
_entity_poly.pdbx_seq_one_letter_code
_entity_poly.pdbx_strand_id
1 'polypeptide(L)'
;MISEISASGKGRKLASSLIETLRVSDSKSSEISRALIPHLRDQAPLSRITTLELLSSLNRQYHDRLDLTDLAVGEIVSLAFKDSVDEIRIAAVQLLSALAIPLEGPERTYVLKPTAQLATRLMSLLQSEISRPSVIELLSVMALESPVRQSISLEIMAEALRREGDLSQGYTELLARLVSDGRFGDEGTDKVMLLLASTIITRPNLAQYRFEILTALWCRYGTTVIAPYQVKTHAPEQGTATKPQPEIYLEPKDKATEQLVDWFEFAVFGKHATKHEVKKFLTRSAIWLPALTSESEEVKGHLKPVAEAKEHAELAFEAKKKPEPLVEVRGRTESITEEPKDPAASP
;
A
#
# COMPACT_ATOMS: atom_id res chain seq x y z
N MET A 1 -42.25 19.65 -5.00
CA MET A 1 -41.69 19.48 -6.36
C MET A 1 -40.55 18.47 -6.41
N ILE A 2 -39.62 18.44 -5.45
CA ILE A 2 -38.55 17.42 -5.41
C ILE A 2 -39.09 16.02 -5.03
N SER A 3 -40.16 15.94 -4.23
CA SER A 3 -40.75 14.68 -3.77
C SER A 3 -41.42 13.81 -4.85
N GLU A 4 -41.98 14.41 -5.92
CA GLU A 4 -42.71 13.66 -6.97
C GLU A 4 -41.81 13.15 -8.11
N ILE A 5 -40.59 13.67 -8.25
CA ILE A 5 -39.64 13.25 -9.29
C ILE A 5 -38.93 11.94 -8.91
N SER A 6 -38.95 11.55 -7.63
CA SER A 6 -38.04 10.53 -7.10
C SER A 6 -38.41 9.08 -7.45
N ALA A 7 -39.66 8.77 -7.83
CA ALA A 7 -40.15 7.37 -7.88
C ALA A 7 -39.82 6.56 -9.16
N SER A 8 -39.22 7.16 -10.19
CA SER A 8 -38.88 6.47 -11.45
C SER A 8 -37.40 6.61 -11.77
N GLY A 9 -36.75 5.58 -12.30
CA GLY A 9 -35.38 5.66 -12.83
C GLY A 9 -35.19 6.76 -13.90
N LYS A 10 -36.30 7.20 -14.55
CA LYS A 10 -36.31 8.38 -15.42
C LYS A 10 -36.16 9.69 -14.65
N GLY A 11 -36.78 9.80 -13.48
CA GLY A 11 -36.71 10.99 -12.63
C GLY A 11 -35.32 11.21 -12.04
N ARG A 12 -34.63 10.13 -11.65
CA ARG A 12 -33.21 10.16 -11.25
C ARG A 12 -32.32 10.77 -12.34
N LYS A 13 -32.40 10.26 -13.57
CA LYS A 13 -31.64 10.79 -14.71
C LYS A 13 -31.97 12.25 -15.02
N LEU A 14 -33.25 12.62 -14.96
CA LEU A 14 -33.68 13.99 -15.19
C LEU A 14 -33.13 14.95 -14.13
N ALA A 15 -33.14 14.55 -12.86
CA ALA A 15 -32.62 15.37 -11.76
C ALA A 15 -31.11 15.58 -11.90
N SER A 16 -30.35 14.53 -12.22
CA SER A 16 -28.92 14.65 -12.52
C SER A 16 -28.65 15.55 -13.73
N SER A 17 -29.38 15.37 -14.84
CA SER A 17 -29.18 16.19 -16.03
C SER A 17 -29.57 17.65 -15.81
N LEU A 18 -30.56 17.93 -14.97
CA LEU A 18 -30.93 19.29 -14.59
C LEU A 18 -29.81 19.97 -13.80
N ILE A 19 -29.16 19.29 -12.86
CA ILE A 19 -28.02 19.87 -12.13
C ILE A 19 -26.86 20.14 -13.08
N GLU A 20 -26.53 19.19 -13.95
CA GLU A 20 -25.43 19.34 -14.93
C GLU A 20 -25.67 20.49 -15.92
N THR A 21 -26.93 20.77 -16.28
CA THR A 21 -27.29 21.82 -17.24
C THR A 21 -27.54 23.18 -16.60
N LEU A 22 -28.03 23.23 -15.36
CA LEU A 22 -28.32 24.47 -14.67
C LEU A 22 -27.02 25.06 -14.09
N ARG A 23 -26.60 26.20 -14.64
CA ARG A 23 -25.58 27.05 -13.99
C ARG A 23 -26.21 27.69 -12.76
N VAL A 24 -25.87 27.16 -11.60
CA VAL A 24 -26.32 27.66 -10.30
C VAL A 24 -25.21 28.55 -9.74
N SER A 25 -25.58 29.65 -9.08
CA SER A 25 -24.62 30.49 -8.37
C SER A 25 -24.12 29.79 -7.10
N ASP A 26 -22.93 30.12 -6.64
CA ASP A 26 -22.31 29.49 -5.46
C ASP A 26 -23.21 29.55 -4.20
N SER A 27 -23.85 30.70 -3.96
CA SER A 27 -24.79 30.84 -2.84
C SER A 27 -25.97 29.85 -2.92
N LYS A 28 -26.47 29.59 -4.14
CA LYS A 28 -27.59 28.71 -4.39
C LYS A 28 -27.17 27.23 -4.34
N SER A 29 -25.94 26.88 -4.76
CA SER A 29 -25.48 25.50 -4.64
C SER A 29 -25.37 25.07 -3.17
N SER A 30 -24.90 25.97 -2.28
CA SER A 30 -24.92 25.75 -0.84
C SER A 30 -26.34 25.72 -0.24
N GLU A 31 -27.27 26.54 -0.74
CA GLU A 31 -28.68 26.46 -0.32
C GLU A 31 -29.31 25.12 -0.71
N ILE A 32 -29.05 24.64 -1.93
CA ILE A 32 -29.53 23.34 -2.41
C ILE A 32 -28.91 22.21 -1.59
N SER A 33 -27.59 22.23 -1.35
CA SER A 33 -26.93 21.19 -0.55
C SER A 33 -27.53 21.11 0.86
N ARG A 34 -27.77 22.25 1.51
CA ARG A 34 -28.44 22.31 2.82
C ARG A 34 -29.87 21.79 2.78
N ALA A 35 -30.63 22.12 1.73
CA ALA A 35 -31.99 21.64 1.56
C ALA A 35 -32.06 20.12 1.31
N LEU A 36 -30.99 19.51 0.80
CA LEU A 36 -30.88 18.07 0.56
C LEU A 36 -30.58 17.27 1.84
N ILE A 37 -29.92 17.85 2.85
CA ILE A 37 -29.50 17.12 4.06
C ILE A 37 -30.64 16.35 4.74
N PRO A 38 -31.85 16.90 4.96
CA PRO A 38 -32.94 16.14 5.61
C PRO A 38 -33.33 14.86 4.86
N HIS A 39 -33.14 14.83 3.54
CA HIS A 39 -33.47 13.67 2.70
C HIS A 39 -32.45 12.52 2.81
N LEU A 40 -31.26 12.77 3.37
CA LEU A 40 -30.32 11.70 3.73
C LEU A 40 -30.86 10.82 4.88
N ARG A 41 -31.80 11.33 5.69
CA ARG A 41 -32.44 10.60 6.81
C ARG A 41 -33.80 10.03 6.47
N ASP A 42 -34.24 10.17 5.21
CA ASP A 42 -35.55 9.68 4.78
C ASP A 42 -35.63 8.15 4.94
N GLN A 43 -36.80 7.63 5.28
CA GLN A 43 -37.03 6.19 5.38
C GLN A 43 -36.96 5.51 4.02
N ALA A 44 -37.32 6.22 2.95
CA ALA A 44 -37.28 5.68 1.59
C ALA A 44 -35.84 5.56 1.06
N PRO A 45 -35.34 4.36 0.74
CA PRO A 45 -33.99 4.17 0.18
C PRO A 45 -33.75 4.99 -1.08
N LEU A 46 -34.77 5.08 -1.93
CA LEU A 46 -34.75 5.84 -3.18
C LEU A 46 -34.53 7.35 -2.96
N SER A 47 -35.07 7.90 -1.87
CA SER A 47 -34.87 9.30 -1.49
C SER A 47 -33.41 9.54 -1.09
N ARG A 48 -32.86 8.65 -0.25
CA ARG A 48 -31.47 8.74 0.22
C ARG A 48 -30.45 8.60 -0.92
N ILE A 49 -30.59 7.58 -1.78
CA ILE A 49 -29.67 7.38 -2.91
C ILE A 49 -29.72 8.54 -3.91
N THR A 50 -30.92 9.03 -4.25
CA THR A 50 -31.07 10.18 -5.15
C THR A 50 -30.41 11.41 -4.53
N THR A 51 -30.58 11.63 -3.23
CA THR A 51 -29.95 12.73 -2.51
C THR A 51 -28.43 12.66 -2.57
N LEU A 52 -27.83 11.49 -2.31
CA LEU A 52 -26.38 11.29 -2.43
C LEU A 52 -25.87 11.61 -3.84
N GLU A 53 -26.60 11.23 -4.88
CA GLU A 53 -26.19 11.51 -6.26
C GLU A 53 -26.30 12.96 -6.67
N LEU A 54 -27.34 13.66 -6.20
CA LEU A 54 -27.47 15.09 -6.41
C LEU A 54 -26.33 15.82 -5.70
N LEU A 55 -25.99 15.42 -4.46
CA LEU A 55 -24.83 15.96 -3.74
C LEU A 55 -23.51 15.67 -4.46
N SER A 56 -23.31 14.44 -4.95
CA SER A 56 -22.14 14.08 -5.77
C SER A 56 -22.06 14.90 -7.06
N SER A 57 -23.20 15.18 -7.71
CA SER A 57 -23.24 15.99 -8.92
C SER A 57 -22.91 17.46 -8.63
N LEU A 58 -23.46 18.01 -7.53
CA LEU A 58 -23.09 19.34 -7.05
C LEU A 58 -21.60 19.43 -6.69
N ASN A 59 -21.05 18.43 -6.01
CA ASN A 59 -19.63 18.41 -5.65
C ASN A 59 -18.75 18.39 -6.91
N ARG A 60 -19.08 17.58 -7.93
CA ARG A 60 -18.30 17.56 -9.18
C ARG A 60 -18.32 18.90 -9.92
N GLN A 61 -19.44 19.63 -9.86
CA GLN A 61 -19.60 20.89 -10.58
C GLN A 61 -19.06 22.10 -9.81
N TYR A 62 -19.10 22.06 -8.48
CA TYR A 62 -18.77 23.17 -7.59
C TYR A 62 -17.77 22.78 -6.51
N HIS A 63 -16.81 21.90 -6.82
CA HIS A 63 -15.92 21.25 -5.84
C HIS A 63 -15.29 22.24 -4.84
N ASP A 64 -14.72 23.34 -5.33
CA ASP A 64 -14.03 24.34 -4.49
C ASP A 64 -14.99 25.30 -3.76
N ARG A 65 -16.29 25.20 -4.01
CA ARG A 65 -17.31 26.18 -3.57
C ARG A 65 -18.48 25.55 -2.83
N LEU A 66 -18.54 24.22 -2.80
CA LEU A 66 -19.60 23.50 -2.14
C LEU A 66 -19.34 23.48 -0.63
N ASP A 67 -19.95 24.42 0.07
CA ASP A 67 -20.00 24.41 1.53
C ASP A 67 -20.93 23.31 2.02
N LEU A 68 -20.36 22.13 2.28
CA LEU A 68 -21.03 21.06 3.03
C LEU A 68 -20.71 21.25 4.51
N THR A 69 -21.76 21.46 5.30
CA THR A 69 -21.64 21.59 6.75
C THR A 69 -21.16 20.28 7.37
N ASP A 70 -20.51 20.36 8.53
CA ASP A 70 -20.11 19.17 9.31
C ASP A 70 -21.28 18.20 9.57
N LEU A 71 -22.51 18.73 9.66
CA LEU A 71 -23.72 17.95 9.77
C LEU A 71 -23.96 17.07 8.54
N ALA A 72 -23.82 17.63 7.33
CA ALA A 72 -23.99 16.86 6.09
C ALA A 72 -22.96 15.73 6.01
N VAL A 73 -21.69 16.04 6.30
CA VAL A 73 -20.61 15.05 6.32
C VAL A 73 -20.90 13.95 7.34
N GLY A 74 -21.37 14.31 8.54
CA GLY A 74 -21.77 13.35 9.57
C GLY A 74 -22.89 12.40 9.11
N GLU A 75 -23.89 12.90 8.38
CA GLU A 75 -24.96 12.07 7.81
C GLU A 75 -24.45 11.12 6.72
N ILE A 76 -23.60 11.61 5.81
CA ILE A 76 -23.02 10.77 4.75
C ILE A 76 -22.16 9.66 5.36
N VAL A 77 -21.34 9.99 6.37
CA VAL A 77 -20.57 9.00 7.15
C VAL A 77 -21.52 7.99 7.82
N SER A 78 -22.62 8.45 8.41
CA SER A 78 -23.61 7.55 9.02
C SER A 78 -24.18 6.56 7.99
N LEU A 79 -24.56 7.04 6.80
CA LEU A 79 -25.06 6.19 5.71
C LEU A 79 -24.04 5.17 5.24
N ALA A 80 -22.78 5.58 5.05
CA ALA A 80 -21.69 4.69 4.63
C ALA A 80 -21.50 3.48 5.58
N PHE A 81 -21.75 3.66 6.89
CA PHE A 81 -21.58 2.60 7.88
C PHE A 81 -22.86 1.83 8.24
N LYS A 82 -24.02 2.50 8.24
CA LYS A 82 -25.23 1.98 8.91
C LYS A 82 -26.40 1.73 7.98
N ASP A 83 -26.34 2.15 6.72
CA ASP A 83 -27.47 1.90 5.81
C ASP A 83 -27.61 0.41 5.50
N SER A 84 -28.85 -0.09 5.51
CA SER A 84 -29.15 -1.48 5.21
C SER A 84 -28.99 -1.81 3.72
N VAL A 85 -28.97 -0.81 2.84
CA VAL A 85 -28.88 -0.98 1.39
C VAL A 85 -27.45 -0.74 0.92
N ASP A 86 -26.85 -1.76 0.33
CA ASP A 86 -25.44 -1.75 -0.10
C ASP A 86 -25.15 -0.64 -1.11
N GLU A 87 -26.06 -0.41 -2.07
CA GLU A 87 -25.92 0.66 -3.06
C GLU A 87 -25.84 2.05 -2.42
N ILE A 88 -26.56 2.27 -1.31
CA ILE A 88 -26.52 3.53 -0.56
C ILE A 88 -25.18 3.65 0.16
N ARG A 89 -24.70 2.57 0.80
CA ARG A 89 -23.38 2.58 1.46
C ARG A 89 -22.27 2.88 0.47
N ILE A 90 -22.27 2.24 -0.70
CA ILE A 90 -21.29 2.46 -1.76
C ILE A 90 -21.34 3.92 -2.25
N ALA A 91 -22.52 4.44 -2.57
CA ALA A 91 -22.68 5.81 -3.03
C ALA A 91 -22.21 6.84 -1.99
N ALA A 92 -22.46 6.57 -0.70
CA ALA A 92 -21.97 7.40 0.39
C ALA A 92 -20.44 7.35 0.50
N VAL A 93 -19.81 6.17 0.40
CA VAL A 93 -18.34 6.04 0.40
C VAL A 93 -17.71 6.76 -0.80
N GLN A 94 -18.31 6.64 -1.99
CA GLN A 94 -17.83 7.32 -3.19
C GLN A 94 -17.92 8.85 -3.05
N LEU A 95 -19.02 9.36 -2.49
CA LEU A 95 -19.13 10.79 -2.19
C LEU A 95 -18.07 11.22 -1.17
N LEU A 96 -17.87 10.46 -0.08
CA LEU A 96 -16.81 10.75 0.89
C LEU A 96 -15.42 10.76 0.25
N SER A 97 -15.15 9.84 -0.69
CA SER A 97 -13.89 9.82 -1.46
C SER A 97 -13.69 11.12 -2.21
N ALA A 98 -14.73 11.57 -2.93
CA ALA A 98 -14.69 12.84 -3.66
C ALA A 98 -14.55 14.07 -2.74
N LEU A 99 -15.06 14.02 -1.50
CA LEU A 99 -14.92 15.09 -0.51
C LEU A 99 -13.57 15.07 0.23
N ALA A 100 -12.86 13.93 0.21
CA ALA A 100 -11.54 13.78 0.81
C ALA A 100 -10.39 14.28 -0.09
N ILE A 101 -10.68 14.56 -1.36
CA ILE A 101 -9.70 15.15 -2.28
C ILE A 101 -9.44 16.60 -1.82
N PRO A 102 -8.17 17.01 -1.66
CA PRO A 102 -7.84 18.38 -1.29
C PRO A 102 -8.24 19.34 -2.40
N LEU A 103 -8.83 20.47 -2.04
CA LEU A 103 -9.10 21.55 -2.99
C LEU A 103 -7.79 22.17 -3.48
N GLU A 104 -7.77 22.65 -4.73
CA GLU A 104 -6.59 23.31 -5.28
C GLU A 104 -6.36 24.66 -4.57
N GLY A 105 -5.32 24.74 -3.74
CA GLY A 105 -5.00 25.94 -2.98
C GLY A 105 -3.65 25.85 -2.26
N PRO A 106 -3.09 27.00 -1.83
CA PRO A 106 -1.85 27.03 -1.06
C PRO A 106 -1.98 26.33 0.30
N GLU A 107 -3.19 26.36 0.86
CA GLU A 107 -3.58 25.57 2.03
C GLU A 107 -4.42 24.39 1.55
N ARG A 108 -4.00 23.16 1.90
CA ARG A 108 -4.76 21.95 1.59
C ARG A 108 -6.03 21.93 2.44
N THR A 109 -7.07 22.57 1.95
CA THR A 109 -8.40 22.54 2.57
C THR A 109 -9.16 21.33 2.07
N TYR A 110 -9.77 20.61 3.02
CA TYR A 110 -10.56 19.42 2.74
C TYR A 110 -12.01 19.69 3.13
N VAL A 111 -12.96 19.22 2.33
CA VAL A 111 -14.38 19.22 2.73
C VAL A 111 -14.61 18.12 3.77
N LEU A 112 -14.10 16.91 3.51
CA LEU A 112 -14.00 15.87 4.52
C LEU A 112 -12.61 15.90 5.14
N LYS A 113 -12.48 16.43 6.36
CA LYS A 113 -11.21 16.39 7.09
C LYS A 113 -10.82 14.93 7.42
N PRO A 114 -9.73 14.39 6.84
CA PRO A 114 -9.31 13.02 7.13
C PRO A 114 -8.88 12.91 8.59
N THR A 115 -9.36 11.87 9.29
CA THR A 115 -8.95 11.58 10.67
C THR A 115 -8.57 10.11 10.80
N ALA A 116 -7.60 9.82 11.68
CA ALA A 116 -7.18 8.45 11.97
C ALA A 116 -8.35 7.59 12.46
N GLN A 117 -9.20 8.14 13.33
CA GLN A 117 -10.39 7.45 13.84
C GLN A 117 -11.38 7.06 12.73
N LEU A 118 -11.63 7.96 11.77
CA LEU A 118 -12.50 7.64 10.64
C LEU A 118 -11.87 6.56 9.75
N ALA A 119 -10.57 6.65 9.47
CA ALA A 119 -9.85 5.65 8.69
C ALA A 119 -9.92 4.26 9.33
N THR A 120 -9.60 4.12 10.63
CA THR A 120 -9.70 2.84 11.34
C THR A 120 -11.11 2.25 11.25
N ARG A 121 -12.16 3.08 11.37
CA ARG A 121 -13.54 2.61 11.19
C ARG A 121 -13.79 2.12 9.77
N LEU A 122 -13.35 2.86 8.75
CA LEU A 122 -13.49 2.47 7.34
C LEU A 122 -12.74 1.18 7.01
N MET A 123 -11.60 0.90 7.66
CA MET A 123 -10.87 -0.36 7.46
C MET A 123 -11.69 -1.59 7.82
N SER A 124 -12.67 -1.49 8.74
CA SER A 124 -13.60 -2.60 9.02
C SER A 124 -14.48 -2.98 7.81
N LEU A 125 -14.71 -2.04 6.89
CA LEU A 125 -15.51 -2.26 5.68
C LEU A 125 -14.73 -3.00 4.58
N LEU A 126 -13.41 -3.15 4.69
CA LEU A 126 -12.58 -3.87 3.72
C LEU A 126 -12.96 -5.36 3.60
N GLN A 127 -13.67 -5.90 4.60
CA GLN A 127 -14.19 -7.27 4.57
C GLN A 127 -15.34 -7.44 3.56
N SER A 128 -16.09 -6.38 3.27
CA SER A 128 -17.20 -6.43 2.30
C SER A 128 -16.67 -6.33 0.87
N GLU A 129 -16.75 -7.42 0.11
CA GLU A 129 -16.31 -7.47 -1.30
C GLU A 129 -16.94 -6.39 -2.17
N ILE A 130 -18.22 -6.09 -1.93
CA ILE A 130 -19.00 -5.14 -2.73
C ILE A 130 -18.52 -3.69 -2.51
N SER A 131 -18.23 -3.31 -1.26
CA SER A 131 -17.82 -1.93 -0.92
C SER A 131 -16.30 -1.72 -0.92
N ARG A 132 -15.53 -2.81 -0.83
CA ARG A 132 -14.07 -2.80 -0.73
C ARG A 132 -13.39 -1.88 -1.75
N PRO A 133 -13.71 -1.89 -3.07
CA PRO A 133 -13.02 -1.04 -4.04
C PRO A 133 -13.16 0.46 -3.71
N SER A 134 -14.37 0.90 -3.37
CA SER A 134 -14.64 2.31 -3.03
C SER A 134 -14.02 2.70 -1.68
N VAL A 135 -13.99 1.77 -0.71
CA VAL A 135 -13.34 1.99 0.59
C VAL A 135 -11.81 2.12 0.43
N ILE A 136 -11.20 1.29 -0.43
CA ILE A 136 -9.76 1.35 -0.72
C ILE A 136 -9.40 2.68 -1.39
N GLU A 137 -10.21 3.15 -2.33
CA GLU A 137 -10.02 4.45 -2.97
C GLU A 137 -10.04 5.58 -1.92
N LEU A 138 -11.10 5.62 -1.09
CA LEU A 138 -11.22 6.61 -0.02
C LEU A 138 -10.05 6.55 0.97
N LEU A 139 -9.68 5.36 1.45
CA LEU A 139 -8.56 5.19 2.38
C LEU A 139 -7.22 5.61 1.76
N SER A 140 -7.01 5.34 0.46
CA SER A 140 -5.80 5.81 -0.25
C SER A 140 -5.75 7.33 -0.34
N VAL A 141 -6.87 8.00 -0.63
CA VAL A 141 -6.95 9.46 -0.64
C VAL A 141 -6.70 10.01 0.77
N MET A 142 -7.34 9.45 1.79
CA MET A 142 -7.14 9.86 3.18
C MET A 142 -5.69 9.67 3.66
N ALA A 143 -4.96 8.68 3.13
CA ALA A 143 -3.55 8.43 3.43
C ALA A 143 -2.58 9.50 2.89
N LEU A 144 -3.07 10.53 2.19
CA LEU A 144 -2.29 11.76 1.94
C LEU A 144 -1.90 12.46 3.24
N GLU A 145 -2.74 12.36 4.27
CA GLU A 145 -2.48 12.91 5.59
C GLU A 145 -1.63 11.95 6.44
N SER A 146 -0.48 12.44 6.90
CA SER A 146 0.52 11.64 7.65
C SER A 146 -0.07 10.87 8.84
N PRO A 147 -0.83 11.49 9.77
CA PRO A 147 -1.41 10.77 10.90
C PRO A 147 -2.39 9.66 10.49
N VAL A 148 -3.10 9.86 9.37
CA VAL A 148 -4.05 8.88 8.85
C VAL A 148 -3.31 7.71 8.22
N ARG A 149 -2.30 8.00 7.39
CA ARG A 149 -1.43 6.98 6.78
C ARG A 149 -0.73 6.14 7.83
N GLN A 150 -0.22 6.76 8.89
CA GLN A 150 0.40 6.06 10.01
C GLN A 150 -0.60 5.09 10.68
N SER A 151 -1.82 5.55 10.95
CA SER A 151 -2.88 4.70 11.52
C SER A 151 -3.21 3.51 10.63
N ILE A 152 -3.42 3.75 9.33
CA ILE A 152 -3.69 2.70 8.33
C ILE A 152 -2.55 1.67 8.28
N SER A 153 -1.31 2.15 8.30
CA SER A 153 -0.10 1.32 8.28
C SER A 153 -0.01 0.40 9.49
N LEU A 154 -0.27 0.93 10.69
CA LEU A 154 -0.27 0.17 11.94
C LEU A 154 -1.35 -0.92 11.95
N GLU A 155 -2.54 -0.65 11.43
CA GLU A 155 -3.60 -1.65 11.30
C GLU A 155 -3.25 -2.76 10.30
N ILE A 156 -2.64 -2.42 9.14
CA ILE A 156 -2.16 -3.43 8.18
C ILE A 156 -1.06 -4.29 8.82
N MET A 157 -0.09 -3.67 9.52
CA MET A 157 0.96 -4.40 10.24
C MET A 157 0.39 -5.32 11.31
N ALA A 158 -0.55 -4.82 12.12
CA ALA A 158 -1.20 -5.60 13.16
C ALA A 158 -1.88 -6.84 12.57
N GLU A 159 -2.65 -6.70 11.50
CA GLU A 159 -3.31 -7.86 10.87
C GLU A 159 -2.29 -8.81 10.20
N ALA A 160 -1.24 -8.29 9.58
CA ALA A 160 -0.20 -9.11 8.95
C ALA A 160 0.59 -9.97 9.95
N LEU A 161 0.68 -9.51 11.21
CA LEU A 161 1.37 -10.17 12.32
C LEU A 161 0.45 -11.04 13.20
N ARG A 162 -0.87 -10.82 13.17
CA ARG A 162 -1.82 -11.49 14.07
C ARG A 162 -2.00 -12.98 13.79
N ARG A 163 -1.86 -13.42 12.54
CA ARG A 163 -2.00 -14.83 12.13
C ARG A 163 -0.85 -15.22 11.21
N GLU A 164 -0.19 -16.33 11.53
CA GLU A 164 0.75 -16.98 10.63
C GLU A 164 0.02 -17.40 9.35
N GLY A 165 0.08 -16.58 8.31
CA GLY A 165 -0.31 -16.98 6.96
C GLY A 165 -1.26 -16.01 6.24
N ASP A 166 -2.32 -15.54 6.89
CA ASP A 166 -3.46 -14.99 6.15
C ASP A 166 -3.74 -13.52 6.49
N LEU A 167 -3.05 -12.62 5.78
CA LEU A 167 -3.49 -11.23 5.69
C LEU A 167 -4.79 -11.20 4.88
N SER A 168 -5.85 -10.59 5.41
CA SER A 168 -7.11 -10.53 4.67
C SER A 168 -6.91 -9.86 3.30
N GLN A 169 -7.64 -10.33 2.29
CA GLN A 169 -7.54 -9.81 0.93
C GLN A 169 -7.70 -8.29 0.88
N GLY A 170 -8.65 -7.72 1.65
CA GLY A 170 -8.90 -6.29 1.67
C GLY A 170 -7.72 -5.45 2.19
N TYR A 171 -6.98 -5.93 3.20
CA TYR A 171 -5.76 -5.26 3.67
C TYR A 171 -4.62 -5.34 2.65
N THR A 172 -4.50 -6.49 1.95
CA THR A 172 -3.47 -6.65 0.91
C THR A 172 -3.76 -5.76 -0.30
N GLU A 173 -5.02 -5.69 -0.74
CA GLU A 173 -5.46 -4.83 -1.83
C GLU A 173 -5.28 -3.35 -1.48
N LEU A 174 -5.59 -2.96 -0.24
CA LEU A 174 -5.30 -1.62 0.26
C LEU A 174 -3.79 -1.34 0.23
N LEU A 175 -2.95 -2.26 0.73
CA LEU A 175 -1.51 -2.10 0.70
C LEU A 175 -0.99 -1.93 -0.72
N ALA A 176 -1.44 -2.77 -1.66
CA ALA A 176 -1.10 -2.66 -3.08
C ALA A 176 -1.45 -1.26 -3.61
N ARG A 177 -2.67 -0.79 -3.35
CA ARG A 177 -3.13 0.55 -3.74
C ARG A 177 -2.23 1.65 -3.17
N LEU A 178 -1.90 1.60 -1.87
CA LEU A 178 -1.09 2.62 -1.19
C LEU A 178 0.34 2.69 -1.78
N VAL A 179 0.96 1.53 -2.04
CA VAL A 179 2.28 1.47 -2.70
C VAL A 179 2.16 2.01 -4.13
N SER A 180 1.19 1.54 -4.91
CA SER A 180 0.92 1.96 -6.29
C SER A 180 0.63 3.44 -6.44
N ASP A 181 0.03 4.08 -5.45
CA ASP A 181 -0.24 5.52 -5.45
C ASP A 181 0.95 6.37 -4.99
N GLY A 182 2.02 5.79 -4.46
CA GLY A 182 3.12 6.59 -3.92
C GLY A 182 2.77 7.23 -2.58
N ARG A 183 1.91 6.61 -1.75
CA ARG A 183 1.43 7.24 -0.51
C ARG A 183 2.47 7.29 0.59
N PHE A 184 3.45 6.39 0.59
CA PHE A 184 4.47 6.31 1.62
C PHE A 184 5.55 7.38 1.39
N GLY A 185 5.86 8.16 2.43
CA GLY A 185 6.92 9.18 2.43
C GLY A 185 8.21 8.69 3.08
N ASP A 186 8.90 9.59 3.79
CA ASP A 186 10.18 9.31 4.45
C ASP A 186 10.05 9.01 5.96
N GLU A 187 8.82 8.91 6.47
CA GLU A 187 8.55 8.61 7.87
C GLU A 187 8.98 7.18 8.23
N GLY A 188 9.34 6.95 9.50
CA GLY A 188 9.76 5.63 9.97
C GLY A 188 8.71 4.55 9.71
N THR A 189 7.43 4.85 9.96
CA THR A 189 6.31 3.93 9.68
C THR A 189 6.18 3.63 8.18
N ASP A 190 6.37 4.63 7.32
CA ASP A 190 6.31 4.46 5.87
C ASP A 190 7.41 3.52 5.36
N LYS A 191 8.64 3.67 5.87
CA LYS A 191 9.78 2.78 5.55
C LYS A 191 9.51 1.33 5.96
N VAL A 192 8.98 1.13 7.17
CA VAL A 192 8.60 -0.20 7.66
C VAL A 192 7.49 -0.81 6.80
N MET A 193 6.53 -0.01 6.34
CA MET A 193 5.47 -0.50 5.45
C MET A 193 5.97 -0.91 4.08
N LEU A 194 6.91 -0.18 3.49
CA LEU A 194 7.51 -0.55 2.20
C LEU A 194 8.27 -1.88 2.32
N LEU A 195 8.98 -2.08 3.43
CA LEU A 195 9.62 -3.35 3.76
C LEU A 195 8.60 -4.47 3.94
N LEU A 196 7.54 -4.22 4.72
CA LEU A 196 6.46 -5.19 4.92
C LEU A 196 5.82 -5.56 3.58
N ALA A 197 5.58 -4.59 2.67
CA ALA A 197 5.06 -4.86 1.34
C ALA A 197 5.94 -5.83 0.55
N SER A 198 7.27 -5.69 0.62
CA SER A 198 8.21 -6.63 -0.03
C SER A 198 8.21 -8.04 0.58
N THR A 199 7.85 -8.20 1.85
CA THR A 199 7.75 -9.53 2.47
C THR A 199 6.40 -10.17 2.20
N ILE A 200 5.30 -9.42 2.23
CA ILE A 200 3.93 -9.90 2.00
C ILE A 200 3.79 -10.56 0.63
N ILE A 201 4.42 -10.01 -0.41
CA ILE A 201 4.37 -10.56 -1.78
C ILE A 201 5.02 -11.95 -1.92
N THR A 202 5.77 -12.41 -0.93
CA THR A 202 6.33 -13.77 -0.92
C THR A 202 5.29 -14.82 -0.56
N ARG A 203 4.15 -14.42 0.02
CA ARG A 203 3.08 -15.32 0.42
C ARG A 203 2.29 -15.82 -0.80
N PRO A 204 2.10 -17.15 -0.98
CA PRO A 204 1.44 -17.70 -2.17
C PRO A 204 0.00 -17.23 -2.38
N ASN A 205 -0.77 -17.06 -1.30
CA ASN A 205 -2.16 -16.59 -1.31
C ASN A 205 -2.32 -15.15 -1.82
N LEU A 206 -1.22 -14.38 -1.90
CA LEU A 206 -1.23 -12.99 -2.33
C LEU A 206 -0.56 -12.78 -3.69
N ALA A 207 -0.30 -13.87 -4.41
CA ALA A 207 0.40 -13.85 -5.70
C ALA A 207 -0.25 -12.91 -6.72
N GLN A 208 -1.57 -12.71 -6.67
CA GLN A 208 -2.29 -11.82 -7.58
C GLN A 208 -1.87 -10.34 -7.48
N TYR A 209 -1.40 -9.89 -6.30
CA TYR A 209 -0.95 -8.51 -6.08
C TYR A 209 0.56 -8.34 -6.24
N ARG A 210 1.30 -9.44 -6.38
CA ARG A 210 2.77 -9.43 -6.40
C ARG A 210 3.35 -8.57 -7.50
N PHE A 211 2.83 -8.70 -8.72
CA PHE A 211 3.32 -7.94 -9.86
C PHE A 211 3.09 -6.43 -9.69
N GLU A 212 1.90 -6.05 -9.22
CA GLU A 212 1.56 -4.65 -8.97
C GLU A 212 2.46 -4.04 -7.90
N ILE A 213 2.56 -4.68 -6.72
CA ILE A 213 3.37 -4.19 -5.61
C ILE A 213 4.85 -4.07 -6.03
N LEU A 214 5.43 -5.08 -6.67
CA LEU A 214 6.82 -5.04 -7.11
C LEU A 214 7.07 -3.92 -8.13
N THR A 215 6.16 -3.76 -9.10
CA THR A 215 6.27 -2.70 -10.10
C THR A 215 6.19 -1.33 -9.44
N ALA A 216 5.27 -1.14 -8.51
CA ALA A 216 5.13 0.11 -7.77
C ALA A 216 6.33 0.41 -6.87
N LEU A 217 6.83 -0.58 -6.13
CA LEU A 217 8.07 -0.49 -5.33
C LEU A 217 9.24 -0.02 -6.20
N TRP A 218 9.43 -0.67 -7.35
CA TRP A 218 10.48 -0.32 -8.29
C TRP A 218 10.33 1.10 -8.85
N CYS A 219 9.18 1.41 -9.44
CA CYS A 219 8.97 2.66 -10.17
C CYS A 219 8.95 3.90 -9.27
N ARG A 220 8.47 3.79 -8.02
CA ARG A 220 8.25 4.94 -7.14
C ARG A 220 9.26 5.07 -6.01
N TYR A 221 9.80 3.95 -5.54
CA TYR A 221 10.63 3.93 -4.34
C TYR A 221 12.03 3.38 -4.60
N GLY A 222 12.32 2.85 -5.79
CA GLY A 222 13.64 2.36 -6.17
C GLY A 222 14.66 3.46 -6.48
N THR A 223 14.21 4.68 -6.80
CA THR A 223 15.07 5.76 -7.31
C THR A 223 15.59 6.72 -6.25
N THR A 224 15.01 6.74 -5.04
CA THR A 224 15.57 7.49 -3.89
C THR A 224 16.94 6.97 -3.47
N VAL A 225 17.31 5.76 -3.91
CA VAL A 225 18.63 5.15 -3.74
C VAL A 225 19.66 5.64 -4.77
N ILE A 226 19.25 6.34 -5.83
CA ILE A 226 20.14 6.74 -6.94
C ILE A 226 19.89 8.21 -7.32
N ALA A 227 20.14 9.13 -6.40
CA ALA A 227 20.65 10.43 -6.84
C ALA A 227 22.13 10.19 -7.21
N PRO A 228 22.50 10.22 -8.50
CA PRO A 228 23.90 10.05 -8.88
C PRO A 228 24.65 11.24 -8.29
N TYR A 229 25.49 10.94 -7.31
CA TYR A 229 26.67 11.73 -6.92
C TYR A 229 26.47 13.25 -6.97
N GLN A 230 26.28 13.87 -5.80
CA GLN A 230 26.68 15.26 -5.68
C GLN A 230 28.20 15.32 -5.86
N VAL A 231 28.64 15.63 -7.08
CA VAL A 231 30.02 16.02 -7.36
C VAL A 231 30.26 17.29 -6.54
N LYS A 232 30.78 17.13 -5.32
CA LYS A 232 31.41 18.22 -4.60
C LYS A 232 32.65 18.58 -5.40
N THR A 233 32.50 19.48 -6.36
CA THR A 233 33.63 20.18 -6.94
C THR A 233 34.16 21.07 -5.82
N HIS A 234 35.12 20.56 -5.06
CA HIS A 234 35.97 21.40 -4.24
C HIS A 234 36.65 22.39 -5.20
N ALA A 235 36.24 23.65 -5.15
CA ALA A 235 36.95 24.70 -5.87
C ALA A 235 38.40 24.68 -5.38
N PRO A 236 39.40 24.54 -6.28
CA PRO A 236 40.79 24.55 -5.86
C PRO A 236 41.10 25.96 -5.34
N GLU A 237 41.34 26.08 -4.04
CA GLU A 237 41.97 27.27 -3.49
C GLU A 237 43.34 27.43 -4.18
N GLN A 238 43.53 28.61 -4.73
CA GLN A 238 44.65 29.00 -5.58
C GLN A 238 46.00 28.68 -4.92
N GLY A 239 46.82 27.82 -5.53
CA GLY A 239 48.19 27.67 -5.07
C GLY A 239 48.98 26.53 -5.70
N THR A 240 49.75 26.87 -6.73
CA THR A 240 50.92 26.14 -7.25
C THR A 240 50.68 24.95 -8.20
N ALA A 241 51.46 24.98 -9.27
CA ALA A 241 51.27 24.23 -10.51
C ALA A 241 51.81 22.80 -10.41
N THR A 242 50.93 21.86 -10.09
CA THR A 242 51.12 20.46 -10.44
C THR A 242 49.73 19.89 -10.67
N LYS A 243 49.37 19.58 -11.92
CA LYS A 243 48.06 19.02 -12.28
C LYS A 243 47.83 17.70 -11.55
N PRO A 244 46.90 17.60 -10.59
CA PRO A 244 46.35 16.31 -10.21
C PRO A 244 45.21 16.00 -11.19
N GLN A 245 45.12 14.76 -11.66
CA GLN A 245 43.86 14.30 -12.21
C GLN A 245 42.80 14.37 -11.10
N PRO A 246 41.59 14.86 -11.37
CA PRO A 246 40.53 14.79 -10.38
C PRO A 246 40.22 13.30 -10.14
N GLU A 247 40.73 12.74 -9.06
CA GLU A 247 40.24 11.47 -8.52
C GLU A 247 38.79 11.70 -8.10
N ILE A 248 37.88 11.18 -8.91
CA ILE A 248 36.46 11.16 -8.61
C ILE A 248 36.28 10.08 -7.54
N TYR A 249 36.40 10.46 -6.27
CA TYR A 249 36.00 9.60 -5.16
C TYR A 249 34.48 9.54 -5.08
N LEU A 250 33.93 8.40 -5.53
CA LEU A 250 32.53 8.04 -5.34
C LEU A 250 32.38 7.51 -3.91
N GLU A 251 32.23 8.38 -2.91
CA GLU A 251 31.78 7.91 -1.60
C GLU A 251 30.31 7.48 -1.70
N PRO A 252 29.96 6.22 -1.34
CA PRO A 252 28.57 5.81 -1.21
C PRO A 252 27.98 6.60 -0.04
N LYS A 253 27.26 7.68 -0.34
CA LYS A 253 26.84 8.63 0.68
C LYS A 253 25.82 8.04 1.66
N ASP A 254 25.13 6.99 1.28
CA ASP A 254 24.02 6.48 2.06
C ASP A 254 24.30 5.08 2.60
N LYS A 255 24.80 5.06 3.84
CA LYS A 255 24.61 3.92 4.78
C LYS A 255 23.16 3.45 4.82
N ALA A 256 22.19 4.31 4.46
CA ALA A 256 20.79 3.96 4.34
C ALA A 256 20.54 2.88 3.26
N THR A 257 21.30 2.84 2.17
CA THR A 257 21.15 1.83 1.11
C THR A 257 21.70 0.48 1.52
N GLU A 258 22.90 0.44 2.12
CA GLU A 258 23.45 -0.78 2.72
C GLU A 258 22.53 -1.29 3.84
N GLN A 259 22.05 -0.40 4.70
CA GLN A 259 21.06 -0.75 5.73
C GLN A 259 19.76 -1.23 5.10
N LEU A 260 19.30 -0.69 3.97
CA LEU A 260 18.09 -1.15 3.29
C LEU A 260 18.27 -2.55 2.72
N VAL A 261 19.45 -2.87 2.17
CA VAL A 261 19.79 -4.22 1.69
C VAL A 261 19.91 -5.18 2.85
N ASP A 262 20.59 -4.82 3.94
CA ASP A 262 20.66 -5.64 5.16
C ASP A 262 19.27 -5.85 5.77
N TRP A 263 18.43 -4.81 5.78
CA TRP A 263 17.04 -4.89 6.25
C TRP A 263 16.17 -5.73 5.31
N PHE A 264 16.38 -5.63 3.99
CA PHE A 264 15.66 -6.40 2.98
C PHE A 264 16.07 -7.87 3.03
N GLU A 265 17.36 -8.17 3.21
CA GLU A 265 17.87 -9.52 3.46
C GLU A 265 17.31 -10.09 4.76
N PHE A 266 17.30 -9.30 5.83
CA PHE A 266 16.68 -9.69 7.11
C PHE A 266 15.17 -9.94 6.97
N ALA A 267 14.45 -9.12 6.20
CA ALA A 267 13.01 -9.20 6.06
C ALA A 267 12.55 -10.32 5.09
N VAL A 268 13.28 -10.54 4.00
CA VAL A 268 12.94 -11.58 3.01
C VAL A 268 13.38 -12.97 3.45
N PHE A 269 14.47 -13.09 4.21
CA PHE A 269 15.03 -14.39 4.60
C PHE A 269 14.96 -14.69 6.11
N GLY A 270 14.57 -13.73 6.95
CA GLY A 270 14.45 -13.90 8.40
C GLY A 270 15.78 -14.18 9.12
N LYS A 271 15.71 -14.59 10.40
CA LYS A 271 16.90 -14.97 11.21
C LYS A 271 17.60 -16.27 10.75
N HIS A 272 17.08 -16.95 9.73
CA HIS A 272 17.57 -18.24 9.23
C HIS A 272 18.16 -18.17 7.82
N ALA A 273 18.32 -16.97 7.29
CA ALA A 273 18.98 -16.76 6.00
C ALA A 273 20.38 -17.36 6.01
N THR A 274 20.60 -18.41 5.21
CA THR A 274 21.96 -18.89 4.99
C THR A 274 22.69 -17.89 4.09
N LYS A 275 23.99 -17.69 4.31
CA LYS A 275 24.85 -16.87 3.42
C LYS A 275 24.68 -17.26 1.93
N HIS A 276 24.31 -18.50 1.66
CA HIS A 276 24.06 -19.00 0.31
C HIS A 276 22.78 -18.42 -0.31
N GLU A 277 21.68 -18.32 0.43
CA GLU A 277 20.40 -17.80 -0.07
C GLU A 277 20.48 -16.29 -0.32
N VAL A 278 21.13 -15.58 0.60
CA VAL A 278 21.48 -14.16 0.45
C VAL A 278 22.32 -13.95 -0.80
N LYS A 279 23.42 -14.68 -0.96
CA LYS A 279 24.30 -14.56 -2.13
C LYS A 279 23.57 -14.90 -3.43
N LYS A 280 22.71 -15.92 -3.42
CA LYS A 280 21.91 -16.33 -4.59
C LYS A 280 20.87 -15.29 -4.96
N PHE A 281 20.27 -14.64 -3.97
CA PHE A 281 19.35 -13.53 -4.19
C PHE A 281 20.08 -12.31 -4.74
N LEU A 282 21.18 -11.88 -4.11
CA LEU A 282 22.03 -10.78 -4.59
C LEU A 282 22.52 -11.01 -6.04
N THR A 283 22.92 -12.24 -6.37
CA THR A 283 23.34 -12.61 -7.73
C THR A 283 22.19 -12.47 -8.75
N ARG A 284 20.95 -12.77 -8.33
CA ARG A 284 19.76 -12.64 -9.18
C ARG A 284 19.26 -11.20 -9.27
N SER A 285 19.33 -10.46 -8.16
CA SER A 285 18.97 -9.05 -8.12
C SER A 285 20.02 -8.18 -8.81
N ALA A 286 21.27 -8.62 -8.97
CA ALA A 286 22.30 -7.95 -9.78
C ALA A 286 21.85 -7.68 -11.22
N ILE A 287 20.95 -8.53 -11.75
CA ILE A 287 20.35 -8.35 -13.09
C ILE A 287 19.42 -7.12 -13.13
N TRP A 288 18.87 -6.73 -11.98
CA TRP A 288 17.83 -5.69 -11.81
C TRP A 288 18.41 -4.45 -11.11
N LEU A 289 19.43 -4.62 -10.27
CA LEU A 289 20.09 -3.61 -9.42
C LEU A 289 21.63 -3.71 -9.58
N PRO A 290 22.19 -3.28 -10.72
CA PRO A 290 23.63 -3.45 -11.01
C PRO A 290 24.54 -2.72 -10.02
N ALA A 291 24.04 -1.66 -9.37
CA ALA A 291 24.79 -0.83 -8.42
C ALA A 291 25.08 -1.52 -7.06
N LEU A 292 24.39 -2.62 -6.73
CA LEU A 292 24.55 -3.31 -5.44
C LEU A 292 25.60 -4.44 -5.48
N THR A 293 26.09 -4.80 -6.67
CA THR A 293 27.04 -5.90 -6.85
C THR A 293 28.42 -5.47 -7.35
N SER A 294 28.67 -4.16 -7.42
CA SER A 294 30.04 -3.67 -7.60
C SER A 294 30.78 -3.84 -6.28
N GLU A 295 31.19 -5.07 -5.98
CA GLU A 295 32.31 -5.28 -5.07
C GLU A 295 33.45 -4.39 -5.59
N SER A 296 33.90 -3.49 -4.71
CA SER A 296 35.08 -2.65 -4.91
C SER A 296 36.28 -3.56 -5.24
N GLU A 297 36.55 -3.79 -6.52
CA GLU A 297 37.78 -4.44 -6.97
C GLU A 297 39.01 -3.49 -6.89
N GLU A 298 38.86 -2.28 -6.35
CA GLU A 298 39.96 -1.30 -6.26
C GLU A 298 40.96 -1.51 -5.11
N VAL A 299 40.87 -2.60 -4.34
CA VAL A 299 41.89 -2.92 -3.28
C VAL A 299 42.76 -4.14 -3.62
N LYS A 300 42.80 -4.61 -4.87
CA LYS A 300 43.80 -5.61 -5.31
C LYS A 300 45.07 -5.02 -5.94
N GLY A 301 45.22 -3.70 -5.85
CA GLY A 301 46.26 -2.98 -6.56
C GLY A 301 47.54 -2.65 -5.79
N HIS A 302 47.86 -3.22 -4.62
CA HIS A 302 49.14 -2.89 -3.94
C HIS A 302 49.68 -3.97 -2.99
N LEU A 303 50.03 -5.16 -3.52
CA LEU A 303 51.07 -6.00 -2.92
C LEU A 303 51.90 -6.67 -4.03
N LYS A 304 53.15 -6.23 -4.17
CA LYS A 304 54.16 -6.88 -5.01
C LYS A 304 54.49 -8.28 -4.49
N PRO A 305 54.93 -9.21 -5.37
CA PRO A 305 55.24 -10.57 -5.00
C PRO A 305 56.60 -10.64 -4.32
N VAL A 306 56.68 -11.41 -3.23
CA VAL A 306 57.95 -11.99 -2.79
C VAL A 306 57.77 -13.50 -2.83
N ALA A 307 58.55 -14.09 -3.74
CA ALA A 307 58.71 -15.52 -3.89
C ALA A 307 59.37 -16.13 -2.64
N GLU A 308 59.24 -17.44 -2.55
CA GLU A 308 60.00 -18.38 -1.71
C GLU A 308 59.53 -18.55 -0.25
N ALA A 309 58.74 -19.60 -0.01
CA ALA A 309 59.28 -20.79 0.67
C ALA A 309 58.25 -21.93 0.70
N LYS A 310 58.66 -23.05 0.10
CA LYS A 310 58.53 -24.44 0.58
C LYS A 310 57.13 -24.94 0.99
N GLU A 311 56.59 -25.90 0.23
CA GLU A 311 56.88 -27.34 0.43
C GLU A 311 56.37 -27.79 1.80
N HIS A 312 55.11 -28.26 1.85
CA HIS A 312 54.63 -29.40 2.67
C HIS A 312 53.10 -29.53 2.56
N ALA A 313 52.66 -30.79 2.39
CA ALA A 313 51.30 -31.31 2.56
C ALA A 313 50.32 -31.11 1.39
N GLU A 314 50.54 -31.73 0.23
CA GLU A 314 50.02 -33.09 -0.05
C GLU A 314 50.10 -34.06 1.12
N LEU A 315 48.94 -34.40 1.69
CA LEU A 315 48.52 -35.74 2.19
C LEU A 315 47.40 -35.58 3.22
N ALA A 316 46.40 -36.45 3.11
CA ALA A 316 45.15 -36.54 3.89
C ALA A 316 44.07 -35.55 3.40
N PHE A 317 42.98 -35.96 2.75
CA PHE A 317 42.04 -36.94 3.29
C PHE A 317 41.04 -37.38 2.19
N GLU A 318 41.47 -38.23 1.27
CA GLU A 318 40.55 -39.15 0.57
C GLU A 318 40.64 -40.51 1.29
N ALA A 319 39.60 -40.84 2.08
CA ALA A 319 39.12 -42.20 2.32
C ALA A 319 38.23 -42.24 3.57
N LYS A 320 36.91 -42.26 3.35
CA LYS A 320 36.01 -43.27 3.96
C LYS A 320 34.61 -43.16 3.37
N LYS A 321 34.40 -43.94 2.31
CA LYS A 321 33.11 -44.57 2.00
C LYS A 321 32.78 -45.56 3.14
N LYS A 322 31.57 -45.51 3.69
CA LYS A 322 30.66 -46.67 3.70
C LYS A 322 29.21 -46.25 4.07
N PRO A 323 28.19 -46.70 3.31
CA PRO A 323 26.77 -46.52 3.63
C PRO A 323 26.21 -47.75 4.34
N GLU A 324 25.14 -47.60 5.13
CA GLU A 324 24.13 -48.61 5.52
C GLU A 324 23.19 -48.03 6.62
N PRO A 325 21.99 -48.59 6.88
CA PRO A 325 20.96 -49.06 5.95
C PRO A 325 19.54 -48.52 6.29
N LEU A 326 18.62 -48.87 5.39
CA LEU A 326 17.16 -48.72 5.44
C LEU A 326 16.54 -49.25 6.74
N VAL A 327 15.69 -48.43 7.37
CA VAL A 327 14.73 -48.88 8.38
C VAL A 327 13.33 -48.89 7.75
N GLU A 328 12.82 -50.11 7.64
CA GLU A 328 11.47 -50.48 7.26
C GLU A 328 10.51 -50.16 8.43
N VAL A 329 9.59 -49.21 8.26
CA VAL A 329 8.49 -48.99 9.22
C VAL A 329 7.19 -49.49 8.62
N ARG A 330 6.76 -50.60 9.21
CA ARG A 330 5.57 -51.38 8.94
C ARG A 330 4.36 -50.75 9.66
N GLY A 331 3.32 -50.44 8.88
CA GLY A 331 1.89 -50.55 9.18
C GLY A 331 1.33 -49.99 10.50
N ARG A 332 0.40 -49.05 10.38
CA ARG A 332 -0.88 -49.13 11.10
C ARG A 332 -1.98 -48.39 10.33
N THR A 333 -2.88 -49.19 9.74
CA THR A 333 -4.20 -48.81 9.28
C THR A 333 -5.11 -48.62 10.49
N GLU A 334 -5.64 -47.43 10.69
CA GLU A 334 -6.83 -47.21 11.52
C GLU A 334 -7.95 -46.69 10.61
N SER A 335 -8.91 -47.59 10.40
CA SER A 335 -10.21 -47.34 9.79
C SER A 335 -11.08 -46.58 10.79
N ILE A 336 -11.37 -45.31 10.51
CA ILE A 336 -12.41 -44.56 11.21
C ILE A 336 -13.73 -44.84 10.48
N THR A 337 -14.60 -45.55 11.15
CA THR A 337 -15.99 -45.78 10.79
C THR A 337 -16.76 -44.49 11.08
N GLU A 338 -17.09 -43.71 10.05
CA GLU A 338 -18.08 -42.62 10.18
C GLU A 338 -19.49 -43.19 10.04
N GLU A 339 -20.27 -42.96 11.09
CA GLU A 339 -21.68 -43.31 11.25
C GLU A 339 -22.54 -42.17 10.64
N PRO A 340 -23.46 -42.43 9.69
CA PRO A 340 -24.33 -41.40 9.16
C PRO A 340 -25.54 -41.21 10.08
N LYS A 341 -25.65 -40.02 10.67
CA LYS A 341 -26.82 -39.61 11.46
C LYS A 341 -27.79 -38.84 10.56
N ASP A 342 -28.85 -39.53 10.14
CA ASP A 342 -29.95 -38.98 9.37
C ASP A 342 -30.85 -38.02 10.21
N PRO A 343 -31.65 -37.18 9.51
CA PRO A 343 -32.23 -35.96 10.06
C PRO A 343 -33.58 -36.20 10.75
N ALA A 344 -33.79 -35.54 11.90
CA ALA A 344 -35.12 -35.36 12.46
C ALA A 344 -35.76 -34.10 11.88
N ALA A 345 -36.72 -34.32 10.99
CA ALA A 345 -37.75 -33.35 10.64
C ALA A 345 -38.87 -33.37 11.69
N SER A 346 -39.43 -32.20 12.01
CA SER A 346 -40.84 -31.88 12.34
C SER A 346 -40.92 -30.73 13.36
N PRO A 347 -42.02 -29.96 13.43
CA PRO A 347 -42.94 -29.50 12.40
C PRO A 347 -42.84 -27.98 12.12
#